data_AF-A0A8G2CKA9-F1
#
_entry.id   AF-A0A8G2CKA9-F1
#
_cell.length_a   1.000
_cell.length_b   1.000
_cell.length_c   1.000
_cell.angle_alpha   90.00
_cell.angle_beta   90.00
_cell.angle_gamma   90.00
#
_symmetry.space_group_name_H-M   'P 1'
#
loop_
_entity.id
_entity.type
_entity.pdbx_description
1 polymer ?
#
loop_
_entity_poly.entity_id
_entity_poly.type
_entity_poly.pdbx_seq_one_letter_code
_entity_poly.pdbx_strand_id
1 'polypeptide(L)'
;MTRDMILIGLGLGGLVLLGVAAALAWAAEAAVRALVPILAVSGAPVSLLPRRLRRLLDPARAELPGIAALGVLLVASLWLLFAVMQDLIAGDPLVHADHAVLHLLLSLRVGWALRLAVWCSALGSGAVVVALATGIVLWLDRRRAWRAMAYAIIAAIGAILFTAGLDVVLGRPAPFLRPTGLSLLPFPGTHLAVLTALLGFMGVVICRNVGAVWRIAMIAATLVFLAGLAVARLYLGADYLSTALEAVAFGAAWAVLLGLVYLVHPAEAVRPAGLGVMILLVIIGVGGISGAIGQRAALRDATLTSGSLTMSRGAWLHGGWARLPRRPLSLLGRFGHPFAVQFLGAPGALREDLAAHGWRQPPPWRVATLLRFMGKGAAPGALPVVPRFDDGRLPALVMIRTGGALPADRRLVFRLWRSRVMVPSRAGGFARIWLGAVSIERIRRVGSIGALPRAIGGDAEAQRTLIRAIGAPIVIDRADGGGLLRLAFVTAQGPSAP
;
A
#
# COMPACT_ATOMS: atom_id res chain seq x y z
N MET A 1 8.89 15.75 11.65
CA MET A 1 9.39 14.40 11.30
C MET A 1 10.87 14.55 11.03
N THR A 2 11.75 13.90 11.79
CA THR A 2 13.20 14.03 11.59
C THR A 2 13.61 13.30 10.30
N ARG A 3 14.60 13.84 9.59
CA ARG A 3 15.16 13.27 8.35
C ARG A 3 15.55 11.79 8.52
N ASP A 4 15.94 11.42 9.73
CA ASP A 4 16.31 10.06 10.12
C ASP A 4 15.12 9.09 10.10
N MET A 5 13.90 9.51 10.49
CA MET A 5 12.71 8.64 10.43
C MET A 5 12.32 8.28 8.99
N ILE A 6 12.57 9.17 8.03
CA ILE A 6 12.25 8.94 6.61
C ILE A 6 13.30 8.01 5.99
N LEU A 7 14.59 8.22 6.29
CA LEU A 7 15.67 7.35 5.84
C LEU A 7 15.59 5.95 6.46
N ILE A 8 15.26 5.85 7.74
CA ILE A 8 15.00 4.58 8.40
C ILE A 8 13.75 3.92 7.80
N GLY A 9 12.69 4.68 7.50
CA GLY A 9 11.48 4.13 6.85
C GLY A 9 11.71 3.60 5.43
N LEU A 10 12.50 4.31 4.62
CA LEU A 10 12.88 3.89 3.25
C LEU A 10 13.89 2.73 3.29
N GLY A 11 14.85 2.77 4.22
CA GLY A 11 15.81 1.68 4.45
C GLY A 11 15.13 0.41 4.94
N LEU A 12 14.25 0.51 5.95
CA LEU A 12 13.42 -0.62 6.40
C LEU A 12 12.50 -1.09 5.28
N GLY A 13 11.89 -0.18 4.51
CA GLY A 13 11.02 -0.55 3.39
C GLY A 13 11.77 -1.34 2.32
N GLY A 14 12.97 -0.92 1.94
CA GLY A 14 13.84 -1.64 1.02
C GLY A 14 14.33 -2.98 1.58
N LEU A 15 14.71 -3.02 2.85
CA LEU A 15 15.16 -4.25 3.53
C LEU A 15 14.00 -5.25 3.73
N VAL A 16 12.80 -4.75 4.00
CA VAL A 16 11.57 -5.55 4.08
C VAL A 16 11.18 -6.04 2.70
N LEU A 17 11.30 -5.23 1.63
CA LEU A 17 11.05 -5.69 0.26
C LEU A 17 12.06 -6.75 -0.19
N LEU A 18 13.35 -6.55 0.09
CA LEU A 18 14.40 -7.54 -0.16
C LEU A 18 14.21 -8.80 0.68
N GLY A 19 13.84 -8.64 1.95
CA GLY A 19 13.56 -9.73 2.88
C GLY A 19 12.31 -10.51 2.50
N VAL A 20 11.25 -9.84 2.05
CA VAL A 20 10.03 -10.46 1.53
C VAL A 20 10.32 -11.16 0.20
N ALA A 21 11.10 -10.56 -0.71
CA ALA A 21 11.50 -11.21 -1.95
C ALA A 21 12.36 -12.46 -1.69
N ALA A 22 13.33 -12.37 -0.77
CA ALA A 22 14.16 -13.50 -0.35
C ALA A 22 13.35 -14.56 0.40
N ALA A 23 12.40 -14.16 1.25
CA ALA A 23 11.52 -15.07 1.97
C ALA A 23 10.50 -15.73 1.03
N LEU A 24 9.98 -15.04 0.02
CA LEU A 24 9.13 -15.63 -1.02
C LEU A 24 9.93 -16.60 -1.90
N ALA A 25 11.18 -16.26 -2.25
CA ALA A 25 12.06 -17.17 -2.98
C ALA A 25 12.40 -18.42 -2.14
N TRP A 26 12.73 -18.23 -0.85
CA TRP A 26 13.00 -19.32 0.08
C TRP A 26 11.74 -20.15 0.38
N ALA A 27 10.59 -19.52 0.56
CA ALA A 27 9.31 -20.19 0.78
C ALA A 27 8.85 -20.95 -0.46
N ALA A 28 9.08 -20.41 -1.66
CA ALA A 28 8.87 -21.15 -2.90
C ALA A 28 9.78 -22.39 -2.97
N GLU A 29 11.07 -22.25 -2.63
CA GLU A 29 12.01 -23.37 -2.59
C GLU A 29 11.66 -24.40 -1.49
N ALA A 30 11.19 -23.95 -0.34
CA ALA A 30 10.76 -24.79 0.78
C ALA A 30 9.44 -25.50 0.48
N ALA A 31 8.46 -24.80 -0.10
CA ALA A 31 7.21 -25.39 -0.57
C ALA A 31 7.46 -26.43 -1.65
N VAL A 32 8.39 -26.17 -2.57
CA VAL A 32 8.85 -27.14 -3.56
C VAL A 32 9.52 -28.35 -2.89
N ARG A 33 10.44 -28.14 -1.94
CA ARG A 33 11.07 -29.24 -1.17
C ARG A 33 10.05 -30.07 -0.38
N ALA A 34 8.97 -29.47 0.10
CA ALA A 34 7.90 -30.14 0.83
C ALA A 34 6.89 -30.85 -0.09
N LEU A 35 6.61 -30.31 -1.29
CA LEU A 35 5.69 -30.93 -2.26
C LEU A 35 6.33 -32.12 -2.98
N VAL A 36 7.65 -32.12 -3.20
CA VAL A 36 8.39 -33.20 -3.87
C VAL A 36 8.11 -34.59 -3.26
N PRO A 37 8.20 -34.80 -1.94
CA PRO A 37 7.88 -36.09 -1.33
C PRO A 37 6.39 -36.43 -1.38
N ILE A 38 5.48 -35.44 -1.32
CA ILE A 38 4.02 -35.67 -1.37
C ILE A 38 3.60 -36.13 -2.77
N LEU A 39 4.14 -35.51 -3.82
CA LEU A 39 3.93 -35.91 -5.20
C LEU A 39 4.58 -37.29 -5.49
N ALA A 40 5.75 -37.57 -4.93
CA ALA A 40 6.41 -38.88 -5.04
C ALA A 40 5.64 -40.02 -4.34
N VAL A 41 4.95 -39.74 -3.23
CA VAL A 41 4.16 -40.72 -2.47
C VAL A 41 2.78 -40.98 -3.08
N SER A 42 2.25 -40.04 -3.88
CA SER A 42 0.86 -40.05 -4.33
C SER A 42 0.47 -41.15 -5.33
N GLY A 43 1.40 -41.94 -5.88
CA GLY A 43 1.14 -43.25 -6.52
C GLY A 43 -0.03 -43.35 -7.50
N ALA A 44 -0.56 -42.24 -8.01
CA ALA A 44 -1.81 -42.22 -8.75
C ALA A 44 -1.57 -42.84 -10.13
N PRO A 45 -2.51 -43.63 -10.68
CA PRO A 45 -2.32 -44.27 -11.97
C PRO A 45 -2.25 -43.20 -13.08
N VAL A 46 -1.02 -42.80 -13.43
CA VAL A 46 -0.68 -41.79 -14.46
C VAL A 46 -0.94 -42.30 -15.90
N SER A 47 -1.80 -43.31 -16.07
CA SER A 47 -2.07 -43.99 -17.35
C SER A 47 -3.00 -43.20 -18.27
N LEU A 48 -3.76 -42.24 -17.74
CA LEU A 48 -4.69 -41.40 -18.50
C LEU A 48 -4.10 -40.05 -18.95
N LEU A 49 -2.91 -39.68 -18.49
CA LEU A 49 -2.27 -38.43 -18.92
C LEU A 49 -1.60 -38.61 -20.29
N PRO A 50 -1.76 -37.67 -21.23
CA PRO A 50 -1.05 -37.68 -22.50
C PRO A 50 0.45 -37.90 -22.27
N ARG A 51 1.11 -38.71 -23.10
CA ARG A 51 2.57 -39.03 -22.99
C ARG A 51 3.45 -37.80 -22.79
N ARG A 52 3.00 -36.61 -23.23
CA ARG A 52 3.69 -35.32 -23.06
C ARG A 52 3.60 -34.75 -21.62
N LEU A 53 2.46 -34.85 -20.93
CA LEU A 53 2.38 -34.47 -19.51
C LEU A 53 3.17 -35.43 -18.62
N ARG A 54 3.20 -36.71 -18.98
CA ARG A 54 3.99 -37.72 -18.26
C ARG A 54 5.50 -37.46 -18.33
N ARG A 55 5.98 -36.82 -19.40
CA ARG A 55 7.38 -36.35 -19.54
C ARG A 55 7.70 -35.12 -18.69
N LEU A 56 6.70 -34.27 -18.39
CA LEU A 56 6.87 -33.09 -17.52
C LEU A 56 6.84 -33.47 -16.02
N LEU A 57 6.23 -34.61 -15.69
CA LEU A 57 6.08 -35.14 -14.34
C LEU A 57 7.14 -36.21 -13.98
N ASP A 58 8.15 -36.43 -14.83
CA ASP A 58 9.15 -37.48 -14.65
C ASP A 58 10.16 -37.11 -13.53
N PRO A 59 10.17 -37.82 -12.37
CA PRO A 59 11.05 -37.56 -11.22
C PRO A 59 12.54 -37.54 -11.54
N ALA A 60 12.92 -38.21 -12.63
CA ALA A 60 14.30 -38.34 -13.07
C ALA A 60 14.87 -37.07 -13.75
N ARG A 61 14.06 -36.03 -14.02
CA ARG A 61 14.52 -34.77 -14.63
C ARG A 61 14.42 -33.58 -13.67
N ALA A 62 15.42 -32.70 -13.72
CA ALA A 62 15.55 -31.47 -12.94
C ALA A 62 14.49 -30.37 -13.24
N GLU A 63 13.41 -30.69 -13.95
CA GLU A 63 12.38 -29.74 -14.42
C GLU A 63 11.14 -29.68 -13.49
N LEU A 64 10.88 -30.74 -12.72
CA LEU A 64 9.77 -30.82 -11.75
C LEU A 64 9.76 -29.68 -10.71
N PRO A 65 10.90 -29.29 -10.09
CA PRO A 65 10.93 -28.19 -9.13
C PRO A 65 10.49 -26.85 -9.76
N GLY A 66 10.84 -26.61 -11.02
CA GLY A 66 10.50 -25.39 -11.74
C GLY A 66 9.01 -25.32 -12.07
N ILE A 67 8.42 -26.44 -12.51
CA ILE A 67 6.98 -26.53 -12.80
C ILE A 67 6.16 -26.40 -11.51
N ALA A 68 6.61 -27.03 -10.41
CA ALA A 68 5.96 -26.89 -9.10
C ALA A 68 6.03 -25.44 -8.59
N ALA A 69 7.19 -24.77 -8.71
CA ALA A 69 7.34 -23.36 -8.34
C ALA A 69 6.40 -22.45 -9.15
N LEU A 70 6.29 -22.68 -10.47
CA LEU A 70 5.33 -21.98 -11.32
C LEU A 70 3.88 -22.27 -10.90
N GLY A 71 3.54 -23.52 -10.57
CA GLY A 71 2.22 -23.88 -10.06
C GLY A 71 1.85 -23.14 -8.76
N VAL A 72 2.77 -23.10 -7.80
CA VAL A 72 2.58 -22.34 -6.54
C VAL A 72 2.42 -20.84 -6.83
N LEU A 73 3.25 -20.28 -7.71
CA LEU A 73 3.16 -18.87 -8.10
C LEU A 73 1.83 -18.56 -8.79
N LEU A 74 1.32 -19.46 -9.65
CA LEU A 74 0.02 -19.32 -10.29
C LEU A 74 -1.10 -19.27 -9.26
N VAL A 75 -1.14 -20.24 -8.33
CA VAL A 75 -2.16 -20.29 -7.28
C VAL A 75 -2.10 -19.05 -6.40
N ALA A 76 -0.90 -18.64 -5.98
CA ALA A 76 -0.73 -17.42 -5.17
C ALA A 76 -1.18 -16.15 -5.91
N SER A 77 -0.85 -16.05 -7.21
CA SER A 77 -1.23 -14.90 -8.04
C SER A 77 -2.74 -14.84 -8.27
N LEU A 78 -3.39 -15.98 -8.56
CA LEU A 78 -4.84 -16.06 -8.69
C LEU A 78 -5.55 -15.77 -7.37
N TRP A 79 -5.06 -16.33 -6.26
CA TRP A 79 -5.62 -16.04 -4.93
C TRP A 79 -5.57 -14.54 -4.61
N LEU A 80 -4.42 -13.90 -4.86
CA LEU A 80 -4.28 -12.45 -4.68
C LEU A 80 -5.22 -11.68 -5.61
N LEU A 81 -5.31 -12.08 -6.88
CA LEU A 81 -6.19 -11.44 -7.86
C LEU A 81 -7.65 -11.49 -7.43
N PHE A 82 -8.15 -12.66 -7.03
CA PHE A 82 -9.53 -12.82 -6.58
C PHE A 82 -9.80 -12.10 -5.26
N ALA A 83 -8.84 -12.11 -4.31
CA ALA A 83 -8.98 -11.37 -3.06
C ALA A 83 -9.11 -9.86 -3.31
N VAL A 84 -8.26 -9.31 -4.19
CA VAL A 84 -8.33 -7.90 -4.59
C VAL A 84 -9.65 -7.62 -5.32
N MET A 85 -10.05 -8.46 -6.28
CA MET A 85 -11.28 -8.28 -7.04
C MET A 85 -12.54 -8.32 -6.17
N GLN A 86 -12.57 -9.24 -5.20
CA GLN A 86 -13.66 -9.33 -4.23
C GLN A 86 -13.79 -8.03 -3.45
N ASP A 87 -12.68 -7.50 -2.91
CA ASP A 87 -12.70 -6.26 -2.15
C ASP A 87 -13.13 -5.05 -3.01
N LEU A 88 -12.79 -5.07 -4.29
CA LEU A 88 -13.15 -4.02 -5.26
C LEU A 88 -14.63 -4.03 -5.63
N ILE A 89 -15.20 -5.22 -5.90
CA ILE A 89 -16.60 -5.37 -6.26
C ILE A 89 -17.51 -5.12 -5.05
N ALA A 90 -17.11 -5.57 -3.86
CA ALA A 90 -17.90 -5.42 -2.65
C ALA A 90 -17.87 -3.99 -2.06
N GLY A 91 -17.02 -3.09 -2.58
CA GLY A 91 -16.81 -1.75 -1.99
C GLY A 91 -16.14 -1.81 -0.62
N ASP A 92 -15.34 -2.86 -0.43
CA ASP A 92 -14.82 -3.34 0.84
C ASP A 92 -13.60 -2.50 1.33
N PRO A 93 -12.95 -2.85 2.46
CA PRO A 93 -11.90 -2.03 3.07
C PRO A 93 -10.77 -1.63 2.11
N LEU A 94 -10.45 -2.43 1.08
CA LEU A 94 -9.34 -2.10 0.18
C LEU A 94 -9.53 -0.78 -0.58
N VAL A 95 -10.76 -0.47 -1.02
CA VAL A 95 -11.08 0.81 -1.70
C VAL A 95 -10.80 2.00 -0.77
N HIS A 96 -11.10 1.84 0.51
CA HIS A 96 -10.80 2.86 1.51
C HIS A 96 -9.30 2.91 1.86
N ALA A 97 -8.63 1.75 1.84
CA ALA A 97 -7.19 1.64 2.06
C ALA A 97 -6.41 2.38 0.96
N ASP A 98 -6.88 2.37 -0.29
CA ASP A 98 -6.26 3.08 -1.40
C ASP A 98 -6.04 4.58 -1.09
N HIS A 99 -7.10 5.25 -0.64
CA HIS A 99 -7.02 6.66 -0.27
C HIS A 99 -6.12 6.89 0.94
N ALA A 100 -6.23 6.04 1.97
CA ALA A 100 -5.43 6.18 3.18
C ALA A 100 -3.93 5.98 2.91
N VAL A 101 -3.57 4.96 2.11
CA VAL A 101 -2.20 4.67 1.69
C VAL A 101 -1.67 5.80 0.81
N LEU A 102 -2.46 6.25 -0.16
CA LEU A 102 -2.08 7.38 -1.01
C LEU A 102 -1.76 8.61 -0.16
N HIS A 103 -2.66 9.04 0.72
CA HIS A 103 -2.44 10.25 1.51
C HIS A 103 -1.27 10.11 2.49
N LEU A 104 -0.96 8.89 2.95
CA LEU A 104 0.26 8.61 3.70
C LEU A 104 1.48 8.88 2.82
N LEU A 105 1.54 8.30 1.62
CA LEU A 105 2.65 8.48 0.70
C LEU A 105 2.82 9.94 0.27
N LEU A 106 1.72 10.66 0.03
CA LEU A 106 1.75 12.11 -0.21
C LEU A 106 2.38 12.87 0.96
N SER A 107 2.10 12.46 2.20
CA SER A 107 2.64 13.11 3.40
C SER A 107 4.13 12.85 3.64
N LEU A 108 4.68 11.79 3.04
CA LEU A 108 6.09 11.41 3.12
C LEU A 108 6.93 12.04 2.01
N ARG A 109 6.33 12.87 1.13
CA ARG A 109 7.01 13.45 -0.01
C ARG A 109 8.14 14.39 0.41
N VAL A 110 9.34 14.06 -0.05
CA VAL A 110 10.53 14.92 0.04
C VAL A 110 11.16 15.09 -1.33
N GLY A 111 11.78 16.25 -1.59
CA GLY A 111 12.17 16.67 -2.95
C GLY A 111 13.11 15.70 -3.68
N TRP A 112 14.08 15.08 -2.99
CA TRP A 112 14.97 14.11 -3.62
C TRP A 112 14.27 12.79 -3.94
N ALA A 113 13.43 12.29 -3.03
CA ALA A 113 12.68 11.04 -3.21
C ALA A 113 11.59 11.21 -4.28
N LEU A 114 11.03 12.42 -4.41
CA LEU A 114 10.12 12.76 -5.50
C LEU A 114 10.81 12.68 -6.86
N ARG A 115 12.02 13.25 -6.99
CA ARG A 115 12.81 13.13 -8.22
C ARG A 115 13.15 11.67 -8.54
N LEU A 116 13.56 10.90 -7.54
CA LEU A 116 13.87 9.48 -7.71
C LEU A 116 12.63 8.69 -8.17
N ALA A 117 11.48 8.92 -7.54
CA ALA A 117 10.24 8.26 -7.91
C ALA A 117 9.80 8.60 -9.33
N VAL A 118 9.95 9.86 -9.78
CA VAL A 118 9.70 10.26 -11.18
C VAL A 118 10.58 9.46 -12.14
N TRP A 119 11.89 9.36 -11.85
CA TRP A 119 12.81 8.57 -12.67
C TRP A 119 12.45 7.09 -12.70
N CYS A 120 12.22 6.47 -11.55
CA CYS A 120 11.82 5.06 -11.46
C CYS A 120 10.49 4.79 -12.17
N SER A 121 9.51 5.70 -12.03
CA SER A 121 8.23 5.59 -12.72
C SER A 121 8.37 5.71 -14.24
N ALA A 122 9.31 6.51 -14.72
CA ALA A 122 9.55 6.68 -16.15
C ALA A 122 10.13 5.41 -16.82
N LEU A 123 10.85 4.57 -16.06
CA LEU A 123 11.33 3.27 -16.54
C LEU A 123 10.19 2.29 -16.88
N GLY A 124 8.98 2.53 -16.38
CA GLY A 124 7.78 1.78 -16.74
C GLY A 124 6.73 2.64 -17.45
N SER A 125 7.16 3.66 -18.19
CA SER A 125 6.26 4.52 -18.97
C SER A 125 5.61 3.74 -20.12
N GLY A 126 4.51 4.27 -20.68
CA GLY A 126 3.87 3.68 -21.86
C GLY A 126 4.81 3.54 -23.04
N ALA A 127 5.70 4.51 -23.24
CA ALA A 127 6.72 4.46 -24.28
C ALA A 127 7.69 3.28 -24.08
N VAL A 128 8.12 3.02 -22.84
CA VAL A 128 8.96 1.86 -22.54
C VAL A 128 8.22 0.56 -22.81
N VAL A 129 6.96 0.45 -22.39
CA VAL A 129 6.16 -0.77 -22.62
C VAL A 129 6.02 -1.07 -24.11
N VAL A 130 5.66 -0.07 -24.92
CA VAL A 130 5.50 -0.22 -26.37
C VAL A 130 6.84 -0.53 -27.05
N ALA A 131 7.92 0.17 -26.68
CA ALA A 131 9.24 -0.08 -27.23
C ALA A 131 9.76 -1.47 -26.86
N LEU A 132 9.50 -1.92 -25.64
CA LEU A 132 9.90 -3.24 -25.14
C LEU A 132 9.13 -4.35 -25.85
N ALA A 133 7.80 -4.24 -25.96
CA ALA A 133 6.97 -5.20 -26.68
C ALA A 133 7.40 -5.32 -28.15
N THR A 134 7.57 -4.18 -28.84
CA THR A 134 8.04 -4.14 -30.22
C THR A 134 9.45 -4.73 -30.36
N GLY A 135 10.37 -4.37 -29.47
CA GLY A 135 11.74 -4.87 -29.47
C GLY A 135 11.82 -6.38 -29.27
N ILE A 136 11.02 -6.93 -28.36
CA ILE A 136 10.92 -8.39 -28.13
C ILE A 136 10.36 -9.09 -29.36
N VAL A 137 9.28 -8.58 -29.96
CA VAL A 137 8.69 -9.15 -31.17
C VAL A 137 9.70 -9.16 -32.32
N LEU A 138 10.35 -8.03 -32.60
CA LEU A 138 11.37 -7.93 -33.66
C LEU A 138 12.59 -8.81 -33.39
N TRP A 139 13.00 -8.96 -32.12
CA TRP A 139 14.10 -9.84 -31.77
C TRP A 139 13.74 -11.31 -32.03
N LEU A 140 12.54 -11.73 -31.62
CA LEU A 140 12.08 -13.11 -31.78
C LEU A 140 11.80 -13.45 -33.25
N ASP A 141 11.25 -12.51 -34.01
CA ASP A 141 11.06 -12.61 -35.46
C ASP A 141 12.40 -12.87 -36.18
N ARG A 142 13.43 -12.04 -35.90
CA ARG A 142 14.79 -12.24 -36.44
C ARG A 142 15.43 -13.56 -36.05
N ARG A 143 15.01 -14.15 -34.93
CA ARG A 143 15.49 -15.46 -34.46
C ARG A 143 14.62 -16.62 -34.92
N ARG A 144 13.57 -16.36 -35.72
CA ARG A 144 12.57 -17.35 -36.18
C ARG A 144 11.89 -18.08 -35.01
N ALA A 145 11.82 -17.44 -33.84
CA ALA A 145 11.20 -17.97 -32.63
C ALA A 145 9.70 -17.60 -32.60
N TRP A 146 8.96 -18.07 -33.62
CA TRP A 146 7.58 -17.67 -33.90
C TRP A 146 6.62 -17.97 -32.75
N ARG A 147 6.86 -19.08 -32.03
CA ARG A 147 6.00 -19.46 -30.92
C ARG A 147 6.23 -18.52 -29.75
N ALA A 148 7.48 -18.30 -29.36
CA ALA A 148 7.81 -17.34 -28.31
C ALA A 148 7.27 -15.94 -28.64
N MET A 149 7.35 -15.53 -29.91
CA MET A 149 6.80 -14.27 -30.41
C MET A 149 5.27 -14.21 -30.23
N ALA A 150 4.54 -15.25 -30.65
CA ALA A 150 3.08 -15.31 -30.50
C ALA A 150 2.66 -15.23 -29.02
N TYR A 151 3.32 -15.98 -28.14
CA TYR A 151 3.05 -15.91 -26.70
C TYR A 151 3.40 -14.55 -26.09
N ALA A 152 4.46 -13.88 -26.55
CA ALA A 152 4.80 -12.53 -26.11
C ALA A 152 3.73 -11.50 -26.53
N ILE A 153 3.19 -11.63 -27.75
CA ILE A 153 2.08 -10.80 -28.24
C ILE A 153 0.81 -11.06 -27.40
N ILE A 154 0.47 -12.32 -27.16
CA ILE A 154 -0.67 -12.72 -26.31
C ILE A 154 -0.49 -12.23 -24.87
N ALA A 155 0.73 -12.25 -24.33
CA ALA A 155 1.04 -11.72 -23.01
C ALA A 155 0.69 -10.23 -22.91
N ALA A 156 1.13 -9.43 -23.90
CA ALA A 156 0.87 -7.99 -23.92
C ALA A 156 -0.61 -7.67 -24.17
N ILE A 157 -1.22 -8.25 -25.20
CA ILE A 157 -2.63 -7.99 -25.57
C ILE A 157 -3.56 -8.45 -24.45
N GLY A 158 -3.34 -9.63 -23.87
CA GLY A 158 -4.16 -10.16 -22.78
C GLY A 158 -4.14 -9.24 -21.55
N ALA A 159 -2.98 -8.70 -21.17
CA ALA A 159 -2.88 -7.72 -20.09
C ALA A 159 -3.58 -6.39 -20.40
N ILE A 160 -3.49 -5.89 -21.63
CA ILE A 160 -4.20 -4.66 -22.05
C ILE A 160 -5.72 -4.86 -22.02
N LEU A 161 -6.22 -5.97 -22.58
CA LEU A 161 -7.65 -6.27 -22.62
C LEU A 161 -8.22 -6.46 -21.22
N PHE A 162 -7.47 -7.11 -20.33
CA PHE A 162 -7.87 -7.31 -18.95
C PHE A 162 -8.03 -5.97 -18.21
N THR A 163 -7.02 -5.11 -18.24
CA THR A 163 -7.09 -3.82 -17.53
C THR A 163 -8.11 -2.87 -18.14
N ALA A 164 -8.28 -2.90 -19.48
CA ALA A 164 -9.35 -2.16 -20.15
C ALA A 164 -10.74 -2.65 -19.72
N GLY A 165 -10.96 -3.97 -19.67
CA GLY A 165 -12.21 -4.56 -19.22
C GLY A 165 -12.54 -4.19 -17.77
N LEU A 166 -11.53 -4.19 -16.89
CA LEU A 166 -11.73 -3.78 -15.50
C LEU A 166 -12.02 -2.30 -15.33
N ASP A 167 -11.39 -1.44 -16.12
CA ASP A 167 -11.69 -0.01 -16.11
C ASP A 167 -13.16 0.24 -16.48
N VAL A 168 -13.68 -0.47 -17.50
CA VAL A 168 -15.09 -0.41 -17.92
C VAL A 168 -16.03 -0.93 -16.83
N VAL A 169 -15.71 -2.07 -16.20
CA VAL A 169 -16.58 -2.70 -15.20
C VAL A 169 -16.61 -1.90 -13.90
N LEU A 170 -15.48 -1.37 -13.46
CA LEU A 170 -15.34 -0.75 -12.13
C LEU A 170 -15.52 0.76 -12.15
N GLY A 171 -15.41 1.42 -13.31
CA GLY A 171 -15.62 2.86 -13.46
C GLY A 171 -14.78 3.71 -12.51
N ARG A 172 -13.54 3.28 -12.23
CA ARG A 172 -12.73 3.88 -11.15
C ARG A 172 -12.40 5.34 -11.47
N PRO A 173 -12.46 6.26 -10.49
CA PRO A 173 -11.97 7.61 -10.69
C PRO A 173 -10.45 7.55 -10.96
N ALA A 174 -10.02 8.29 -11.99
CA ALA A 174 -8.61 8.34 -12.36
C ALA A 174 -7.72 8.75 -11.17
N PRO A 175 -6.51 8.18 -11.03
CA PRO A 175 -5.55 8.58 -10.01
C PRO A 175 -5.19 10.07 -10.07
N PHE A 176 -4.63 10.58 -8.98
CA PHE A 176 -4.41 12.01 -8.75
C PHE A 176 -3.37 12.63 -9.69
N LEU A 177 -2.36 11.88 -10.13
CA LEU A 177 -1.49 12.27 -11.22
C LEU A 177 -1.92 11.58 -12.51
N ARG A 178 -2.47 12.36 -13.44
CA ARG A 178 -2.57 11.92 -14.83
C ARG A 178 -1.22 12.11 -15.52
N PRO A 179 -0.73 11.13 -16.29
CA PRO A 179 0.38 11.36 -17.19
C PRO A 179 0.06 12.52 -18.12
N THR A 180 0.82 13.61 -18.04
CA THR A 180 0.74 14.70 -19.03
C THR A 180 1.34 14.22 -20.34
N GLY A 181 0.51 13.90 -21.34
CA GLY A 181 0.96 13.50 -22.67
C GLY A 181 0.01 12.51 -23.38
N LEU A 182 0.39 12.10 -24.58
CA LEU A 182 -0.29 11.06 -25.35
C LEU A 182 -0.16 9.73 -24.58
N SER A 183 -1.19 9.36 -23.81
CA SER A 183 -1.14 8.14 -23.00
C SER A 183 -1.32 6.94 -23.91
N LEU A 184 -0.20 6.37 -24.38
CA LEU A 184 -0.18 5.17 -25.24
C LEU A 184 -0.89 3.97 -24.58
N LEU A 185 -1.08 3.99 -23.26
CA LEU A 185 -1.86 3.02 -22.50
C LEU A 185 -2.74 3.80 -21.50
N PRO A 186 -4.02 4.06 -21.82
CA PRO A 186 -4.85 4.98 -21.04
C PRO A 186 -5.42 4.38 -19.76
N PHE A 187 -5.52 3.04 -19.66
CA PHE A 187 -6.21 2.39 -18.55
C PHE A 187 -5.30 2.25 -17.30
N PRO A 188 -5.84 2.42 -16.07
CA PRO A 188 -5.08 2.29 -14.83
C PRO A 188 -4.35 0.95 -14.72
N GLY A 189 -3.14 0.94 -14.17
CA GLY A 189 -2.37 -0.30 -13.95
C GLY A 189 -1.84 -1.02 -15.21
N THR A 190 -2.26 -0.65 -16.43
CA THR A 190 -1.92 -1.36 -17.67
C THR A 190 -0.42 -1.51 -17.88
N HIS A 191 0.37 -0.46 -17.62
CA HIS A 191 1.82 -0.52 -17.75
C HIS A 191 2.43 -1.65 -16.89
N LEU A 192 1.98 -1.74 -15.64
CA LEU A 192 2.49 -2.71 -14.68
C LEU A 192 2.01 -4.12 -15.02
N ALA A 193 0.76 -4.27 -15.49
CA ALA A 193 0.20 -5.54 -15.91
C ALA A 193 0.95 -6.11 -17.11
N VAL A 194 1.15 -5.29 -18.16
CA VAL A 194 1.89 -5.70 -19.37
C VAL A 194 3.35 -6.00 -19.05
N LEU A 195 4.04 -5.16 -18.26
CA LEU A 195 5.43 -5.42 -17.88
C LEU A 195 5.56 -6.70 -17.06
N THR A 196 4.65 -6.95 -16.12
CA THR A 196 4.65 -8.18 -15.32
C THR A 196 4.40 -9.40 -16.19
N ALA A 197 3.41 -9.34 -17.09
CA ALA A 197 3.11 -10.42 -18.02
C ALA A 197 4.26 -10.71 -18.98
N LEU A 198 4.81 -9.67 -19.62
CA LEU A 198 5.82 -9.78 -20.66
C LEU A 198 7.19 -10.17 -20.07
N LEU A 199 7.65 -9.50 -19.02
CA LEU A 199 8.92 -9.84 -18.37
C LEU A 199 8.83 -11.17 -17.64
N GLY A 200 7.68 -11.51 -17.03
CA GLY A 200 7.46 -12.81 -16.42
C GLY A 200 7.54 -13.94 -17.44
N PHE A 201 6.84 -13.80 -18.58
CA PHE A 201 6.90 -14.78 -19.66
C PHE A 201 8.30 -14.88 -20.30
N MET A 202 8.95 -13.75 -20.59
CA MET A 202 10.34 -13.74 -21.04
C MET A 202 11.29 -14.36 -20.02
N GLY A 203 11.01 -14.19 -18.72
CA GLY A 203 11.70 -14.87 -17.64
C GLY A 203 11.66 -16.38 -17.82
N VAL A 204 10.49 -16.97 -18.09
CA VAL A 204 10.37 -18.42 -18.35
C VAL A 204 11.16 -18.85 -19.59
N VAL A 205 11.12 -18.06 -20.67
CA VAL A 205 11.85 -18.36 -21.92
C VAL A 205 13.38 -18.31 -21.70
N ILE A 206 13.88 -17.27 -21.04
CA ILE A 206 15.32 -17.04 -20.82
C ILE A 206 15.87 -18.01 -19.77
N CYS A 207 15.15 -18.21 -18.67
CA CYS A 207 15.58 -19.02 -17.53
C CYS A 207 15.74 -20.52 -17.86
N ARG A 208 15.16 -20.97 -18.97
CA ARG A 208 15.30 -22.35 -19.48
C ARG A 208 16.74 -22.68 -19.88
N ASN A 209 17.51 -21.69 -20.34
CA ASN A 209 18.80 -21.89 -21.01
C ASN A 209 19.99 -21.26 -20.25
N VAL A 210 19.82 -20.91 -18.98
CA VAL A 210 20.86 -20.26 -18.16
C VAL A 210 21.09 -21.01 -16.86
N GLY A 211 22.31 -20.92 -16.31
CA GLY A 211 22.66 -21.54 -15.04
C GLY A 211 21.84 -21.02 -13.85
N ALA A 212 21.77 -21.81 -12.77
CA ALA A 212 20.92 -21.52 -11.61
C ALA A 212 21.17 -20.14 -10.98
N VAL A 213 22.43 -19.70 -10.89
CA VAL A 213 22.80 -18.38 -10.33
C VAL A 213 22.22 -17.24 -11.17
N TRP A 214 22.41 -17.29 -12.49
CA TRP A 214 21.86 -16.29 -13.41
C TRP A 214 20.34 -16.31 -13.46
N ARG A 215 19.73 -17.49 -13.36
CA ARG A 215 18.27 -17.63 -13.23
C ARG A 215 17.75 -16.90 -12.00
N ILE A 216 18.34 -17.11 -10.83
CA ILE A 216 17.95 -16.44 -9.59
C ILE A 216 18.18 -14.93 -9.71
N ALA A 217 19.32 -14.51 -10.24
CA ALA A 217 19.64 -13.09 -10.44
C ALA A 217 18.63 -12.39 -11.35
N MET A 218 18.21 -13.03 -12.45
CA MET A 218 17.21 -12.47 -13.36
C MET A 218 15.83 -12.37 -12.70
N ILE A 219 15.38 -13.43 -12.01
CA ILE A 219 14.11 -13.41 -11.28
C ILE A 219 14.12 -12.30 -10.22
N ALA A 220 15.19 -12.21 -9.44
CA ALA A 220 15.35 -11.17 -8.43
C ALA A 220 15.36 -9.76 -9.05
N ALA A 221 16.08 -9.56 -10.16
CA ALA A 221 16.13 -8.29 -10.87
C ALA A 221 14.75 -7.88 -11.40
N THR A 222 13.99 -8.81 -11.99
CA THR A 222 12.61 -8.54 -12.45
C THR A 222 11.69 -8.18 -11.29
N LEU A 223 11.74 -8.92 -10.17
CA LEU A 223 10.92 -8.62 -8.99
C LEU A 223 11.27 -7.25 -8.39
N VAL A 224 12.55 -6.94 -8.23
CA VAL A 224 13.01 -5.63 -7.72
C VAL A 224 12.60 -4.50 -8.65
N PHE A 225 12.71 -4.70 -9.97
CA PHE A 225 12.28 -3.72 -10.97
C PHE A 225 10.78 -3.44 -10.88
N LEU A 226 9.94 -4.49 -10.89
CA LEU A 226 8.48 -4.35 -10.83
C LEU A 226 8.02 -3.76 -9.49
N ALA A 227 8.62 -4.18 -8.37
CA ALA A 227 8.32 -3.63 -7.05
C ALA A 227 8.73 -2.15 -6.95
N GLY A 228 9.92 -1.80 -7.43
CA GLY A 228 10.39 -0.41 -7.48
C GLY A 228 9.50 0.48 -8.34
N LEU A 229 9.04 -0.04 -9.49
CA LEU A 229 8.09 0.65 -10.37
C LEU A 229 6.74 0.88 -9.67
N ALA A 230 6.17 -0.16 -9.05
CA ALA A 230 4.91 -0.06 -8.32
C ALA A 230 5.02 0.97 -7.16
N VAL A 231 6.06 0.87 -6.33
CA VAL A 231 6.30 1.81 -5.22
C VAL A 231 6.47 3.23 -5.72
N ALA A 232 7.21 3.44 -6.80
CA ALA A 232 7.39 4.77 -7.39
C ALA A 232 6.05 5.37 -7.85
N ARG A 233 5.22 4.58 -8.54
CA ARG A 233 3.91 5.02 -9.04
C ARG A 233 2.91 5.29 -7.92
N LEU A 234 2.90 4.46 -6.86
CA LEU A 234 2.12 4.70 -5.65
C LEU A 234 2.58 5.98 -4.92
N TYR A 235 3.89 6.19 -4.78
CA TYR A 235 4.44 7.37 -4.12
C TYR A 235 4.16 8.66 -4.87
N LEU A 236 4.14 8.59 -6.21
CA LEU A 236 3.69 9.66 -7.10
C LEU A 236 2.15 9.80 -7.11
N GLY A 237 1.39 8.85 -6.57
CA GLY A 237 -0.07 8.90 -6.64
C GLY A 237 -0.61 8.77 -8.07
N ALA A 238 0.19 8.12 -8.93
CA ALA A 238 -0.15 7.80 -10.31
C ALA A 238 -0.97 6.50 -10.42
N ASP A 239 -0.93 5.64 -9.41
CA ASP A 239 -1.80 4.48 -9.26
C ASP A 239 -2.24 4.31 -7.79
N TYR A 240 -3.34 3.60 -7.60
CA TYR A 240 -3.79 3.13 -6.28
C TYR A 240 -3.14 1.78 -5.93
N LEU A 241 -3.16 1.42 -4.64
CA LEU A 241 -2.57 0.17 -4.16
C LEU A 241 -3.29 -1.04 -4.76
N SER A 242 -4.62 -1.01 -4.78
CA SER A 242 -5.46 -2.05 -5.40
C SER A 242 -5.12 -2.25 -6.87
N THR A 243 -5.04 -1.16 -7.65
CA THR A 243 -4.66 -1.19 -9.07
C THR A 243 -3.28 -1.82 -9.28
N ALA A 244 -2.30 -1.48 -8.43
CA ALA A 244 -0.96 -2.06 -8.54
C ALA A 244 -0.95 -3.56 -8.21
N LEU A 245 -1.64 -3.98 -7.15
CA LEU A 245 -1.74 -5.39 -6.75
C LEU A 245 -2.45 -6.24 -7.79
N GLU A 246 -3.57 -5.75 -8.31
CA GLU A 246 -4.35 -6.38 -9.39
C GLU A 246 -3.49 -6.57 -10.64
N ALA A 247 -2.80 -5.52 -11.09
CA ALA A 247 -1.95 -5.56 -12.27
C ALA A 247 -0.81 -6.59 -12.14
N VAL A 248 -0.14 -6.63 -10.98
CA VAL A 248 0.93 -7.62 -10.72
C VAL A 248 0.36 -9.03 -10.60
N ALA A 249 -0.76 -9.21 -9.88
CA ALA A 249 -1.38 -10.50 -9.69
C ALA A 249 -1.85 -11.11 -11.02
N PHE A 250 -2.57 -10.34 -11.83
CA PHE A 250 -3.00 -10.78 -13.15
C PHE A 250 -1.79 -11.02 -14.07
N GLY A 251 -0.85 -10.07 -14.15
CA GLY A 251 0.31 -10.19 -15.02
C GLY A 251 1.16 -11.41 -14.68
N ALA A 252 1.35 -11.71 -13.39
CA ALA A 252 2.09 -12.90 -12.95
C ALA A 252 1.32 -14.18 -13.27
N ALA A 253 0.01 -14.24 -12.97
CA ALA A 253 -0.81 -15.41 -13.31
C ALA A 253 -0.81 -15.67 -14.82
N TRP A 254 -0.95 -14.63 -15.64
CA TRP A 254 -0.95 -14.70 -17.09
C TRP A 254 0.42 -15.14 -17.63
N ALA A 255 1.51 -14.55 -17.15
CA ALA A 255 2.88 -14.97 -17.50
C ALA A 255 3.14 -16.44 -17.21
N VAL A 256 2.74 -16.90 -16.02
CA VAL A 256 2.92 -18.29 -15.60
C VAL A 256 2.07 -19.23 -16.44
N LEU A 257 0.81 -18.89 -16.71
CA LEU A 257 -0.07 -19.70 -17.55
C LEU A 257 0.53 -19.87 -18.96
N LEU A 258 0.94 -18.77 -19.61
CA LEU A 258 1.58 -18.81 -20.92
C LEU A 258 2.91 -19.56 -20.87
N GLY A 259 3.69 -19.37 -19.81
CA GLY A 259 4.95 -20.06 -19.57
C GLY A 259 4.78 -21.58 -19.46
N LEU A 260 3.81 -22.04 -18.66
CA LEU A 260 3.49 -23.47 -18.51
C LEU A 260 3.07 -24.09 -19.84
N VAL A 261 2.19 -23.43 -20.60
CA VAL A 261 1.76 -23.90 -21.93
C VAL A 261 2.93 -23.90 -22.92
N TYR A 262 3.82 -22.91 -22.85
CA TYR A 262 5.02 -22.85 -23.67
C TYR A 262 6.01 -23.99 -23.35
N LEU A 263 6.18 -24.34 -22.07
CA LEU A 263 7.07 -25.41 -21.62
C LEU A 263 6.64 -26.81 -22.09
N VAL A 264 5.36 -27.03 -22.38
CA VAL A 264 4.85 -28.30 -22.97
C VAL A 264 5.45 -28.58 -24.35
N HIS A 265 6.03 -27.58 -24.98
CA HIS A 265 6.49 -27.65 -26.34
C HIS A 265 8.03 -27.62 -26.49
N PRO A 266 8.57 -28.12 -27.63
CA PRO A 266 10.01 -28.12 -27.87
C PRO A 266 10.61 -26.74 -27.73
N ALA A 267 11.81 -26.67 -27.13
CA ALA A 267 12.53 -25.42 -26.97
C ALA A 267 12.89 -24.82 -28.33
N GLU A 268 12.51 -23.57 -28.58
CA GLU A 268 13.09 -22.79 -29.66
C GLU A 268 14.46 -22.26 -29.22
N ALA A 269 15.40 -22.16 -30.17
CA ALA A 269 16.76 -21.69 -29.91
C ALA A 269 16.79 -20.16 -29.72
N VAL A 270 16.39 -19.71 -28.53
CA VAL A 270 16.50 -18.30 -28.14
C VAL A 270 17.87 -18.06 -27.51
N ARG A 271 18.60 -17.02 -27.97
CA ARG A 271 19.85 -16.57 -27.33
C ARG A 271 19.53 -15.75 -26.06
N PRO A 272 19.64 -16.32 -24.84
CA PRO A 272 19.12 -15.72 -23.62
C PRO A 272 19.82 -14.40 -23.27
N ALA A 273 21.14 -14.36 -23.39
CA ALA A 273 21.94 -13.18 -23.05
C ALA A 273 21.60 -11.96 -23.92
N GLY A 274 21.50 -12.15 -25.24
CA GLY A 274 21.21 -11.05 -26.16
C GLY A 274 19.82 -10.44 -25.95
N LEU A 275 18.82 -11.29 -25.69
CA LEU A 275 17.46 -10.84 -25.38
C LEU A 275 17.42 -10.08 -24.05
N GLY A 276 18.08 -10.60 -23.00
CA GLY A 276 18.18 -9.92 -21.71
C GLY A 276 18.86 -8.56 -21.79
N VAL A 277 19.97 -8.46 -22.54
CA VAL A 277 20.66 -7.18 -22.79
C VAL A 277 19.76 -6.21 -23.56
N MET A 278 19.05 -6.66 -24.59
CA MET A 278 18.12 -5.82 -25.34
C MET A 278 17.00 -5.27 -24.45
N ILE A 279 16.39 -6.12 -23.61
CA ILE A 279 15.37 -5.70 -22.64
C ILE A 279 15.92 -4.62 -21.71
N LEU A 280 17.12 -4.83 -21.15
CA LEU A 280 17.77 -3.87 -20.25
C LEU A 280 18.06 -2.53 -20.95
N LEU A 281 18.61 -2.58 -22.16
CA LEU A 281 18.92 -1.38 -22.95
C LEU A 281 17.67 -0.58 -23.29
N VAL A 282 16.56 -1.23 -23.62
CA VAL A 282 15.30 -0.51 -23.89
C VAL A 282 14.74 0.13 -22.63
N ILE A 283 14.74 -0.58 -21.49
CA ILE A 283 14.26 -0.02 -20.22
C ILE A 283 15.10 1.20 -19.82
N ILE A 284 16.43 1.11 -19.88
CA ILE A 284 17.33 2.22 -19.51
C ILE A 284 17.27 3.35 -20.54
N GLY A 285 17.35 3.04 -21.82
CA GLY A 285 17.40 4.04 -22.89
C GLY A 285 16.08 4.80 -23.04
N VAL A 286 14.99 4.08 -23.31
CA VAL A 286 13.67 4.71 -23.51
C VAL A 286 13.13 5.28 -22.19
N GLY A 287 13.38 4.60 -21.07
CA GLY A 287 12.99 5.08 -19.74
C GLY A 287 13.78 6.32 -19.33
N GLY A 288 15.08 6.37 -19.64
CA GLY A 288 15.92 7.54 -19.44
C GLY A 288 15.45 8.75 -20.24
N ILE A 289 15.14 8.56 -21.53
CA ILE A 289 14.59 9.63 -22.38
C ILE A 289 13.22 10.08 -21.87
N SER A 290 12.32 9.14 -21.55
CA SER A 290 10.99 9.44 -21.01
C SER A 290 11.07 10.24 -19.71
N GLY A 291 12.01 9.87 -18.82
CA GLY A 291 12.25 10.55 -17.57
C GLY A 291 12.77 11.96 -17.77
N ALA A 292 13.75 12.14 -18.66
CA ALA A 292 14.33 13.46 -18.96
C ALA A 292 13.29 14.44 -19.53
N ILE A 293 12.44 13.98 -20.44
CA ILE A 293 11.41 14.81 -21.08
C ILE A 293 10.28 15.15 -20.09
N GLY A 294 9.82 14.17 -19.31
CA GLY A 294 8.65 14.32 -18.43
C GLY A 294 8.93 14.91 -17.05
N GLN A 295 10.19 15.06 -16.64
CA GLN A 295 10.53 15.34 -15.24
C GLN A 295 9.93 16.64 -14.70
N ARG A 296 10.04 17.73 -15.47
CA ARG A 296 9.60 19.06 -15.02
C ARG A 296 8.09 19.14 -14.82
N ALA A 297 7.33 18.56 -15.75
CA ALA A 297 5.87 18.48 -15.66
C ALA A 297 5.43 17.61 -14.47
N ALA A 298 6.00 16.40 -14.35
CA ALA A 298 5.68 15.47 -13.27
C ALA A 298 5.96 16.05 -11.87
N LEU A 299 7.06 16.78 -11.71
CA LEU A 299 7.37 17.47 -10.44
C LEU A 299 6.42 18.63 -10.15
N ARG A 300 5.96 19.36 -11.17
CA ARG A 300 4.99 20.45 -10.99
C ARG A 300 3.65 19.91 -10.52
N ASP A 301 3.14 18.89 -11.18
CA ASP A 301 1.82 18.33 -10.85
C ASP A 301 1.83 17.65 -9.47
N ALA A 302 2.94 17.01 -9.10
CA ALA A 302 3.10 16.38 -7.80
C ALA A 302 3.20 17.37 -6.62
N THR A 303 3.53 18.64 -6.87
CA THR A 303 3.62 19.68 -5.82
C THR A 303 2.31 20.43 -5.62
N LEU A 304 1.47 20.56 -6.65
CA LEU A 304 0.19 21.27 -6.60
C LEU A 304 -0.93 20.51 -5.86
N THR A 305 -0.75 19.22 -5.55
CA THR A 305 -1.84 18.31 -5.15
C THR A 305 -2.27 18.37 -3.68
N SER A 306 -1.75 19.32 -2.87
CA SER A 306 -2.10 19.46 -1.44
C SER A 306 -3.20 20.51 -1.20
N GLY A 307 -4.38 20.31 -1.78
CA GLY A 307 -5.50 21.24 -1.61
C GLY A 307 -6.03 21.28 -0.16
N SER A 308 -6.06 22.47 0.44
CA SER A 308 -6.84 22.76 1.65
C SER A 308 -8.21 23.29 1.28
N LEU A 309 -9.24 22.83 1.97
CA LEU A 309 -10.59 23.39 1.83
C LEU A 309 -10.72 24.59 2.76
N THR A 310 -11.19 25.72 2.26
CA THR A 310 -11.46 26.89 3.09
C THR A 310 -12.92 26.91 3.49
N MET A 311 -13.21 27.05 4.78
CA MET A 311 -14.57 27.15 5.31
C MET A 311 -14.62 28.28 6.34
N SER A 312 -15.62 29.17 6.27
CA SER A 312 -15.77 30.22 7.27
C SER A 312 -16.16 29.62 8.63
N ARG A 313 -15.82 30.31 9.72
CA ARG A 313 -16.20 29.86 11.08
C ARG A 313 -17.71 29.78 11.24
N GLY A 314 -18.44 30.75 10.68
CA GLY A 314 -19.91 30.75 10.69
C GLY A 314 -20.47 29.54 9.95
N ALA A 315 -19.99 29.26 8.73
CA ALA A 315 -20.42 28.09 7.97
C ALA A 315 -20.11 26.77 8.69
N TRP A 316 -18.97 26.68 9.38
CA TRP A 316 -18.64 25.52 10.21
C TRP A 316 -19.67 25.30 11.32
N LEU A 317 -20.03 26.35 12.06
CA LEU A 317 -21.01 26.28 13.15
C LEU A 317 -22.43 25.99 12.65
N HIS A 318 -22.85 26.60 11.52
CA HIS A 318 -24.16 26.40 10.90
C HIS A 318 -24.21 25.16 9.99
N GLY A 319 -23.74 24.00 10.47
CA GLY A 319 -23.89 22.71 9.80
C GLY A 319 -22.70 22.26 8.95
N GLY A 320 -21.70 23.10 8.70
CA GLY A 320 -20.46 22.70 8.02
C GLY A 320 -19.67 21.63 8.79
N TRP A 321 -19.81 21.59 10.12
CA TRP A 321 -19.25 20.54 10.98
C TRP A 321 -19.70 19.13 10.58
N ALA A 322 -20.90 18.98 10.00
CA ALA A 322 -21.46 17.69 9.59
C ALA A 322 -20.88 17.16 8.27
N ARG A 323 -20.29 18.05 7.46
CA ARG A 323 -19.61 17.70 6.19
C ARG A 323 -18.20 17.12 6.41
N LEU A 324 -17.66 17.24 7.62
CA LEU A 324 -16.36 16.68 7.97
C LEU A 324 -16.47 15.17 8.21
N PRO A 325 -15.37 14.41 8.02
CA PRO A 325 -15.35 12.98 8.28
C PRO A 325 -15.87 12.65 9.70
N ARG A 326 -16.75 11.65 9.80
CA ARG A 326 -17.37 11.25 11.07
C ARG A 326 -16.50 10.30 11.89
N ARG A 327 -15.68 9.49 11.22
CA ARG A 327 -14.82 8.44 11.79
C ARG A 327 -13.43 8.51 11.16
N PRO A 328 -12.37 8.22 11.92
CA PRO A 328 -11.03 8.16 11.37
C PRO A 328 -10.88 6.93 10.48
N LEU A 329 -10.12 7.07 9.39
CA LEU A 329 -9.88 5.99 8.45
C LEU A 329 -8.47 5.40 8.63
N SER A 330 -8.39 4.10 8.96
CA SER A 330 -7.11 3.40 9.07
C SER A 330 -6.48 3.10 7.71
N LEU A 331 -5.18 2.80 7.69
CA LEU A 331 -4.47 2.42 6.46
C LEU A 331 -5.01 1.15 5.79
N LEU A 332 -5.63 0.26 6.57
CA LEU A 332 -6.27 -0.97 6.07
C LEU A 332 -7.73 -0.73 5.65
N GLY A 333 -8.14 0.54 5.53
CA GLY A 333 -9.48 0.93 5.09
C GLY A 333 -10.60 0.67 6.11
N ARG A 334 -10.25 0.33 7.35
CA ARG A 334 -11.23 0.15 8.42
C ARG A 334 -11.51 1.48 9.10
N PHE A 335 -12.79 1.80 9.30
CA PHE A 335 -13.21 2.96 10.09
C PHE A 335 -13.03 2.71 11.59
N GLY A 336 -12.44 3.69 12.28
CA GLY A 336 -12.33 3.71 13.73
C GLY A 336 -13.58 4.25 14.42
N HIS A 337 -13.46 4.49 15.73
CA HIS A 337 -14.53 5.09 16.52
C HIS A 337 -14.81 6.54 16.10
N PRO A 338 -16.06 7.01 16.20
CA PRO A 338 -16.43 8.37 15.81
C PRO A 338 -15.55 9.44 16.46
N PHE A 339 -15.23 10.49 15.69
CA PHE A 339 -14.61 11.68 16.25
C PHE A 339 -15.56 12.29 17.28
N ALA A 340 -15.05 12.49 18.50
CA ALA A 340 -15.79 13.07 19.61
C ALA A 340 -15.59 14.59 19.71
N VAL A 341 -14.56 15.14 19.03
CA VAL A 341 -14.20 16.55 19.10
C VAL A 341 -13.86 17.09 17.72
N GLN A 342 -14.36 18.28 17.39
CA GLN A 342 -13.81 19.14 16.35
C GLN A 342 -13.28 20.41 17.01
N PHE A 343 -11.98 20.67 16.87
CA PHE A 343 -11.30 21.75 17.58
C PHE A 343 -10.70 22.76 16.62
N LEU A 344 -11.01 24.04 16.79
CA LEU A 344 -10.45 25.16 16.03
C LEU A 344 -9.48 25.94 16.94
N GLY A 345 -8.18 25.70 16.80
CA GLY A 345 -7.17 26.35 17.62
C GLY A 345 -5.80 25.66 17.53
N ALA A 346 -4.84 26.12 18.34
CA ALA A 346 -3.54 25.47 18.45
C ALA A 346 -3.65 24.18 19.30
N PRO A 347 -3.13 23.02 18.84
CA PRO A 347 -3.17 21.78 19.62
C PRO A 347 -2.54 21.88 21.02
N GLY A 348 -1.64 22.85 21.23
CA GLY A 348 -1.01 23.14 22.52
C GLY A 348 -2.00 23.55 23.60
N ALA A 349 -3.00 24.38 23.26
CA ALA A 349 -4.04 24.79 24.19
C ALA A 349 -4.88 23.59 24.65
N LEU A 350 -5.30 22.74 23.69
CA LEU A 350 -6.05 21.52 24.01
C LEU A 350 -5.24 20.54 24.87
N ARG A 351 -3.92 20.46 24.68
CA ARG A 351 -3.03 19.66 25.52
C ARG A 351 -3.05 20.16 26.97
N GLU A 352 -3.01 21.47 27.19
CA GLU A 352 -3.02 22.08 28.53
C GLU A 352 -4.36 21.87 29.23
N ASP A 353 -5.48 22.10 28.53
CA ASP A 353 -6.84 21.83 29.04
C ASP A 353 -6.99 20.37 29.49
N LEU A 354 -6.53 19.43 28.64
CA LEU A 354 -6.58 18.01 28.97
C LEU A 354 -5.65 17.67 30.14
N ALA A 355 -4.47 18.28 30.21
CA ALA A 355 -3.52 18.04 31.30
C ALA A 355 -4.08 18.46 32.67
N ALA A 356 -4.81 19.57 32.73
CA ALA A 356 -5.50 20.03 33.94
C ALA A 356 -6.55 19.00 34.45
N HIS A 357 -7.08 18.16 33.56
CA HIS A 357 -8.10 17.15 33.87
C HIS A 357 -7.54 15.72 33.98
N GLY A 358 -6.25 15.60 34.31
CA GLY A 358 -5.61 14.31 34.60
C GLY A 358 -5.20 13.51 33.37
N TRP A 359 -5.24 14.09 32.17
CA TRP A 359 -4.63 13.49 31.00
C TRP A 359 -3.13 13.75 30.98
N ARG A 360 -2.35 12.83 30.43
CA ARG A 360 -0.89 12.91 30.37
C ARG A 360 -0.40 12.51 28.99
N GLN A 361 0.78 12.98 28.58
CA GLN A 361 1.39 12.48 27.34
C GLN A 361 1.88 11.04 27.52
N PRO A 362 1.69 10.16 26.52
CA PRO A 362 2.25 8.83 26.59
C PRO A 362 3.78 8.87 26.49
N PRO A 363 4.47 7.86 27.05
CA PRO A 363 5.89 7.68 26.83
C PRO A 363 6.24 7.65 25.33
N PRO A 364 7.36 8.27 24.91
CA PRO A 364 7.76 8.28 23.50
C PRO A 364 8.17 6.89 23.03
N TRP A 365 8.03 6.67 21.72
CA TRP A 365 8.57 5.48 21.05
C TRP A 365 10.10 5.54 21.08
N ARG A 366 10.70 4.70 21.94
CA ARG A 366 12.15 4.46 22.05
C ARG A 366 12.39 2.97 22.24
N VAL A 367 13.58 2.47 21.91
CA VAL A 367 13.98 1.07 22.12
C VAL A 367 13.76 0.64 23.57
N ALA A 368 14.14 1.49 24.54
CA ALA A 368 13.91 1.23 25.96
C ALA A 368 12.41 1.07 26.32
N THR A 369 11.53 1.85 25.68
CA THR A 369 10.09 1.77 25.91
C THR A 369 9.45 0.56 25.21
N LEU A 370 10.04 0.08 24.10
CA LEU A 370 9.62 -1.15 23.42
C LEU A 370 9.83 -2.38 24.32
N LEU A 371 10.97 -2.45 25.02
CA LEU A 371 11.26 -3.53 25.96
C LEU A 371 10.24 -3.61 27.11
N ARG A 372 9.54 -2.51 27.43
CA ARG A 372 8.46 -2.51 28.43
C ARG A 372 7.26 -3.33 28.00
N PHE A 373 7.01 -3.52 26.70
CA PHE A 373 5.98 -4.45 26.24
C PHE A 373 6.32 -5.90 26.62
N MET A 374 7.60 -6.24 26.76
CA MET A 374 8.06 -7.58 27.14
C MET A 374 8.16 -7.78 28.66
N GLY A 375 8.13 -6.70 29.45
CA GLY A 375 8.26 -6.74 30.90
C GLY A 375 7.05 -7.36 31.62
N LYS A 376 7.28 -8.01 32.78
CA LYS A 376 6.21 -8.50 33.66
C LYS A 376 5.57 -7.29 34.37
N GLY A 377 4.27 -7.04 34.13
CA GLY A 377 3.52 -5.99 34.85
C GLY A 377 3.55 -4.59 34.24
N ALA A 378 3.57 -4.47 32.91
CA ALA A 378 3.56 -3.18 32.24
C ALA A 378 2.26 -2.39 32.50
N ALA A 379 2.32 -1.40 33.39
CA ALA A 379 1.20 -0.53 33.70
C ALA A 379 0.72 0.22 32.44
N PRO A 380 -0.59 0.40 32.21
CA PRO A 380 -1.09 1.06 31.01
C PRO A 380 -0.57 2.46 30.74
N GLY A 381 -0.22 3.20 31.79
CA GLY A 381 0.38 4.54 31.69
C GLY A 381 1.84 4.52 31.24
N ALA A 382 2.55 3.40 31.43
CA ALA A 382 4.00 3.29 31.20
C ALA A 382 4.35 2.76 29.79
N LEU A 383 3.34 2.32 29.03
CA LEU A 383 3.48 1.80 27.68
C LEU A 383 3.25 2.90 26.63
N PRO A 384 4.02 2.91 25.52
CA PRO A 384 3.76 3.84 24.45
C PRO A 384 2.42 3.51 23.76
N VAL A 385 1.87 4.48 23.05
CA VAL A 385 0.60 4.33 22.33
C VAL A 385 0.88 3.97 20.89
N VAL A 386 0.28 2.86 20.42
CA VAL A 386 0.37 2.44 19.01
C VAL A 386 -0.22 3.56 18.13
N PRO A 387 0.57 4.10 17.18
CA PRO A 387 0.09 5.12 16.26
C PRO A 387 -1.11 4.59 15.48
N ARG A 388 -2.13 5.43 15.32
CA ARG A 388 -3.29 5.15 14.47
C ARG A 388 -3.42 6.27 13.45
N PHE A 389 -3.51 5.89 12.19
CA PHE A 389 -3.65 6.82 11.09
C PHE A 389 -5.10 7.26 10.94
N ASP A 390 -5.27 8.48 10.46
CA ASP A 390 -6.52 8.98 9.90
C ASP A 390 -6.25 9.46 8.47
N ASP A 391 -6.78 8.74 7.49
CA ASP A 391 -6.65 9.10 6.07
C ASP A 391 -5.17 9.34 5.70
N GLY A 392 -4.30 8.42 6.10
CA GLY A 392 -2.85 8.48 5.89
C GLY A 392 -2.08 9.44 6.81
N ARG A 393 -2.74 10.12 7.75
CA ARG A 393 -2.09 11.12 8.63
C ARG A 393 -1.87 10.57 10.02
N LEU A 394 -0.68 10.80 10.57
CA LEU A 394 -0.39 10.54 11.98
C LEU A 394 -1.10 11.56 12.89
N PRO A 395 -1.43 11.18 14.14
CA PRO A 395 -2.01 12.08 15.10
C PRO A 395 -0.98 13.15 15.49
N ALA A 396 -1.41 14.41 15.53
CA ALA A 396 -0.60 15.54 15.95
C ALA A 396 -0.51 15.67 17.48
N LEU A 397 -1.52 15.17 18.20
CA LEU A 397 -1.54 15.11 19.66
C LEU A 397 -2.09 13.75 20.10
N VAL A 398 -1.42 13.15 21.08
CA VAL A 398 -1.88 11.93 21.76
C VAL A 398 -1.80 12.16 23.25
N MET A 399 -2.90 11.89 23.95
CA MET A 399 -2.99 12.00 25.41
C MET A 399 -3.58 10.71 25.96
N ILE A 400 -3.11 10.28 27.12
CA ILE A 400 -3.60 9.11 27.83
C ILE A 400 -4.14 9.49 29.20
N ARG A 401 -5.15 8.76 29.66
CA ARG A 401 -5.64 8.85 31.03
C ARG A 401 -5.79 7.44 31.61
N THR A 402 -5.27 7.27 32.82
CA THR A 402 -5.28 6.02 33.57
C THR A 402 -5.83 6.28 34.98
N GLY A 403 -6.42 5.27 35.61
CA GLY A 403 -7.03 5.39 36.94
C GLY A 403 -8.43 6.03 36.93
N GLY A 404 -8.95 6.34 38.12
CA GLY A 404 -10.35 6.74 38.32
C GLY A 404 -11.29 5.54 38.27
N ALA A 405 -12.43 5.66 37.57
CA ALA A 405 -13.38 4.56 37.36
C ALA A 405 -12.92 3.51 36.33
N LEU A 406 -11.74 3.70 35.70
CA LEU A 406 -11.22 2.77 34.69
C LEU A 406 -10.50 1.58 35.36
N PRO A 407 -10.76 0.33 34.93
CA PRO A 407 -10.01 -0.84 35.36
C PRO A 407 -8.50 -0.71 35.15
N ALA A 408 -7.71 -1.37 36.00
CA ALA A 408 -6.25 -1.29 36.00
C ALA A 408 -5.57 -1.82 34.71
N ASP A 409 -6.27 -2.63 33.91
CA ASP A 409 -5.81 -3.13 32.60
C ASP A 409 -6.20 -2.21 31.43
N ARG A 410 -6.88 -1.09 31.71
CA ARG A 410 -7.39 -0.16 30.70
C ARG A 410 -6.77 1.23 30.80
N ARG A 411 -6.74 1.90 29.65
CA ARG A 411 -6.43 3.32 29.54
C ARG A 411 -7.34 3.99 28.53
N LEU A 412 -7.68 5.24 28.77
CA LEU A 412 -8.25 6.10 27.74
C LEU A 412 -7.12 6.68 26.90
N VAL A 413 -7.33 6.71 25.59
CA VAL A 413 -6.39 7.30 24.64
C VAL A 413 -7.15 8.28 23.76
N PHE A 414 -6.81 9.55 23.90
CA PHE A 414 -7.24 10.63 23.03
C PHE A 414 -6.22 10.83 21.93
N ARG A 415 -6.70 10.99 20.70
CA ARG A 415 -5.89 11.27 19.52
C ARG A 415 -6.51 12.40 18.73
N LEU A 416 -5.66 13.33 18.27
CA LEU A 416 -6.05 14.48 17.48
C LEU A 416 -5.35 14.45 16.13
N TRP A 417 -6.09 14.54 15.04
CA TRP A 417 -5.59 14.55 13.67
C TRP A 417 -5.87 15.89 12.98
N ARG A 418 -5.00 16.23 12.03
CA ARG A 418 -5.14 17.43 11.20
C ARG A 418 -6.22 17.23 10.14
N SER A 419 -7.22 18.10 10.07
CA SER A 419 -8.15 18.11 8.93
C SER A 419 -7.54 18.87 7.73
N ARG A 420 -8.18 18.77 6.57
CA ARG A 420 -7.86 19.61 5.38
C ARG A 420 -8.54 20.98 5.42
N VAL A 421 -9.39 21.23 6.42
CA VAL A 421 -10.21 22.44 6.47
C VAL A 421 -9.49 23.54 7.23
N MET A 422 -9.32 24.65 6.54
CA MET A 422 -8.76 25.89 7.05
C MET A 422 -9.88 26.90 7.21
N VAL A 423 -9.85 27.64 8.31
CA VAL A 423 -10.81 28.67 8.68
C VAL A 423 -10.09 30.00 8.72
N PRO A 424 -10.54 31.01 7.96
CA PRO A 424 -9.97 32.35 8.03
C PRO A 424 -10.10 32.90 9.45
N SER A 425 -9.01 33.47 9.98
CA SER A 425 -9.00 34.15 11.27
C SER A 425 -9.36 35.63 11.10
N ARG A 426 -10.07 36.20 12.07
CA ARG A 426 -10.37 37.64 12.12
C ARG A 426 -9.12 38.51 12.33
N ALA A 427 -8.07 37.94 12.92
CA ALA A 427 -6.79 38.63 13.16
C ALA A 427 -5.81 38.57 11.96
N GLY A 428 -6.30 38.13 10.78
CA GLY A 428 -5.45 37.76 9.66
C GLY A 428 -4.91 36.33 9.77
N GLY A 429 -4.73 35.66 8.63
CA GLY A 429 -4.25 34.27 8.56
C GLY A 429 -5.35 33.20 8.64
N PHE A 430 -4.93 31.93 8.74
CA PHE A 430 -5.83 30.77 8.73
C PHE A 430 -5.57 29.85 9.94
N ALA A 431 -6.64 29.47 10.63
CA ALA A 431 -6.63 28.46 11.68
C ALA A 431 -7.16 27.13 11.14
N ARG A 432 -6.65 26.00 11.62
CA ARG A 432 -7.06 24.67 11.14
C ARG A 432 -8.10 24.05 12.07
N ILE A 433 -9.07 23.33 11.50
CA ILE A 433 -9.94 22.43 12.26
C ILE A 433 -9.20 21.12 12.51
N TRP A 434 -9.18 20.66 13.76
CA TRP A 434 -8.62 19.40 14.19
C TRP A 434 -9.73 18.42 14.55
N LEU A 435 -9.53 17.14 14.22
CA LEU A 435 -10.50 16.08 14.50
C LEU A 435 -9.96 15.20 15.63
N GLY A 436 -10.72 15.04 16.70
CA GLY A 436 -10.32 14.30 17.90
C GLY A 436 -11.19 13.08 18.14
N ALA A 437 -10.59 11.93 18.40
CA ALA A 437 -11.29 10.72 18.81
C ALA A 437 -10.71 10.18 20.11
N VAL A 438 -11.56 9.53 20.91
CA VAL A 438 -11.18 8.85 22.15
C VAL A 438 -11.52 7.37 22.04
N SER A 439 -10.60 6.53 22.52
CA SER A 439 -10.77 5.08 22.56
C SER A 439 -10.28 4.53 23.88
N ILE A 440 -10.93 3.48 24.37
CA ILE A 440 -10.43 2.66 25.47
C ILE A 440 -9.50 1.60 24.89
N GLU A 441 -8.27 1.54 25.38
CA GLU A 441 -7.33 0.46 25.11
C GLU A 441 -7.26 -0.48 26.30
N ARG A 442 -7.51 -1.77 26.05
CA ARG A 442 -7.17 -2.86 26.98
C ARG A 442 -5.78 -3.34 26.70
N ILE A 443 -4.98 -3.52 27.73
CA ILE A 443 -3.65 -4.08 27.61
C ILE A 443 -3.74 -5.54 28.01
N ARG A 444 -3.79 -6.42 27.01
CA ARG A 444 -3.86 -7.86 27.22
C ARG A 444 -2.48 -8.46 27.12
N ARG A 445 -2.17 -9.39 28.01
CA ARG A 445 -0.95 -10.19 27.91
C ARG A 445 -1.18 -11.35 26.95
N VAL A 446 -0.27 -11.56 26.02
CA VAL A 446 -0.28 -12.71 25.11
C VAL A 446 0.88 -13.62 25.51
N GLY A 447 0.60 -14.58 26.40
CA GLY A 447 1.59 -15.53 26.91
C GLY A 447 2.86 -14.87 27.47
N SER A 448 4.02 -15.38 27.07
CA SER A 448 5.36 -14.85 27.39
C SER A 448 5.86 -13.78 26.41
N ILE A 449 5.14 -13.52 25.31
CA ILE A 449 5.60 -12.67 24.19
C ILE A 449 5.52 -11.18 24.54
N GLY A 450 4.52 -10.78 25.33
CA GLY A 450 4.40 -9.41 25.83
C GLY A 450 2.96 -8.92 26.02
N ALA A 451 2.83 -7.64 26.35
CA ALA A 451 1.58 -6.93 26.47
C ALA A 451 1.16 -6.34 25.10
N LEU A 452 -0.07 -6.58 24.66
CA LEU A 452 -0.60 -6.06 23.41
C LEU A 452 -1.80 -5.14 23.70
N PRO A 453 -1.71 -3.84 23.33
CA PRO A 453 -2.83 -2.92 23.46
C PRO A 453 -3.87 -3.22 22.38
N ARG A 454 -5.11 -3.52 22.79
CA ARG A 454 -6.26 -3.71 21.90
C ARG A 454 -7.32 -2.65 22.24
N ALA A 455 -7.72 -1.86 21.25
CA ALA A 455 -8.88 -0.99 21.44
C ALA A 455 -10.15 -1.83 21.51
N ILE A 456 -10.98 -1.56 22.50
CA ILE A 456 -12.20 -2.33 22.78
C ILE A 456 -13.46 -1.54 22.42
N GLY A 457 -13.37 -0.21 22.33
CA GLY A 457 -14.52 0.65 22.14
C GLY A 457 -14.20 2.12 22.41
N GLY A 458 -14.96 3.01 21.77
CA GLY A 458 -15.08 4.43 22.11
C GLY A 458 -16.42 4.65 22.77
N ASP A 459 -16.61 4.04 23.94
CA ASP A 459 -17.89 4.02 24.66
C ASP A 459 -18.39 5.45 24.90
N ALA A 460 -19.70 5.63 24.97
CA ALA A 460 -20.32 6.91 25.33
C ALA A 460 -19.71 7.48 26.63
N GLU A 461 -19.27 6.62 27.54
CA GLU A 461 -18.54 7.00 28.76
C GLU A 461 -17.16 7.63 28.47
N ALA A 462 -16.39 7.08 27.53
CA ALA A 462 -15.11 7.65 27.11
C ALA A 462 -15.30 9.03 26.46
N GLN A 463 -16.34 9.16 25.62
CA GLN A 463 -16.71 10.45 25.01
C GLN A 463 -17.14 11.45 26.09
N ARG A 464 -18.01 11.07 27.04
CA ARG A 464 -18.44 11.92 28.16
C ARG A 464 -17.25 12.36 29.02
N THR A 465 -16.31 11.46 29.28
CA THR A 465 -15.09 11.75 30.06
C THR A 465 -14.20 12.77 29.36
N LEU A 466 -14.03 12.64 28.04
CA LEU A 466 -13.30 13.62 27.23
C LEU A 466 -14.03 14.96 27.18
N ILE A 467 -15.34 14.94 26.96
CA ILE A 467 -16.20 16.12 26.88
C ILE A 467 -16.06 16.91 28.18
N ARG A 468 -16.24 16.29 29.36
CA ARG A 468 -16.07 16.97 30.67
C ARG A 468 -14.70 17.65 30.84
N ALA A 469 -13.65 17.12 30.22
CA ALA A 469 -12.30 17.69 30.31
C ALA A 469 -12.07 18.90 29.37
N ILE A 470 -12.95 19.13 28.39
CA ILE A 470 -12.84 20.22 27.42
C ILE A 470 -13.97 21.21 27.71
N GLY A 471 -13.65 22.40 28.23
CA GLY A 471 -14.61 23.42 28.68
C GLY A 471 -15.38 24.16 27.57
N ALA A 472 -15.55 23.58 26.38
CA ALA A 472 -16.12 24.25 25.22
C ALA A 472 -17.66 24.32 25.23
N PRO A 473 -18.29 25.39 24.72
CA PRO A 473 -19.71 25.66 24.92
C PRO A 473 -20.65 24.74 24.14
N ILE A 474 -20.27 24.22 22.97
CA ILE A 474 -21.21 23.54 22.06
C ILE A 474 -21.00 22.02 22.09
N VAL A 475 -22.02 21.29 22.56
CA VAL A 475 -22.12 19.83 22.46
C VAL A 475 -23.30 19.49 21.57
N ILE A 476 -23.04 18.70 20.55
CA ILE A 476 -24.03 18.22 19.58
C ILE A 476 -24.24 16.74 19.80
N ASP A 477 -25.49 16.32 19.98
CA ASP A 477 -25.85 14.91 19.94
C ASP A 477 -26.12 14.47 18.49
N ARG A 478 -25.51 13.36 18.07
CA ARG A 478 -25.66 12.82 16.72
C ARG A 478 -26.61 11.64 16.77
N ALA A 479 -27.83 11.85 16.28
CA ALA A 479 -28.90 10.85 16.24
C ALA A 479 -28.48 9.52 15.56
N ASP A 480 -27.55 9.56 14.59
CA ASP A 480 -27.18 8.40 13.76
C ASP A 480 -26.16 7.42 14.40
N GLY A 481 -26.13 7.27 15.73
CA GLY A 481 -25.19 6.36 16.41
C GLY A 481 -23.72 6.82 16.38
N GLY A 482 -23.47 8.10 16.10
CA GLY A 482 -22.14 8.72 16.17
C GLY A 482 -21.72 9.13 17.60
N GLY A 483 -22.67 9.17 18.53
CA GLY A 483 -22.47 9.69 19.88
C GLY A 483 -22.17 11.19 19.89
N LEU A 484 -21.80 11.70 21.06
CA LEU A 484 -21.62 13.13 21.30
C LEU A 484 -20.44 13.70 20.50
N LEU A 485 -20.65 14.88 19.91
CA LEU A 485 -19.62 15.67 19.24
C LEU A 485 -19.48 17.02 19.94
N ARG A 486 -18.27 17.36 20.37
CA ARG A 486 -17.97 18.68 20.93
C ARG A 486 -17.30 19.57 19.88
N LEU A 487 -17.89 20.73 19.62
CA LEU A 487 -17.24 21.79 18.84
C LEU A 487 -16.52 22.72 19.81
N ALA A 488 -15.20 22.78 19.70
CA ALA A 488 -14.35 23.55 20.59
C ALA A 488 -13.52 24.55 19.78
N PHE A 489 -13.34 25.76 20.30
CA PHE A 489 -12.52 26.78 19.68
C PHE A 489 -11.86 27.65 20.75
N VAL A 490 -10.65 28.12 20.48
CA VAL A 490 -9.97 29.09 21.36
C VAL A 490 -10.38 30.49 20.91
N THR A 491 -11.09 31.21 21.76
CA THR A 491 -11.32 32.66 21.60
C THR A 491 -10.07 33.41 22.03
N ALA A 492 -9.69 34.47 21.30
CA ALA A 492 -8.56 35.34 21.65
C ALA A 492 -8.74 36.08 23.00
N GLN A 493 -9.85 35.85 23.70
CA GLN A 493 -10.17 36.36 25.03
C GLN A 493 -10.66 35.21 25.92
N GLY A 494 -9.78 34.27 26.29
CA GLY A 494 -10.12 33.19 27.24
C GLY A 494 -11.36 32.35 26.85
N PRO A 495 -11.81 31.40 27.69
CA PRO A 495 -13.06 30.70 27.47
C PRO A 495 -14.23 31.68 27.66
N SER A 496 -14.92 32.04 26.59
CA SER A 496 -16.18 32.79 26.68
C SER A 496 -17.29 31.86 27.20
N ALA A 497 -17.81 32.18 28.39
CA ALA A 497 -19.13 31.76 28.86
C ALA A 497 -20.23 32.35 27.96
N PRO A 498 -21.46 31.81 28.03
CA PRO A 498 -22.28 31.27 26.92
C PRO A 498 -22.56 32.19 25.73
#